data_AF-A0A1Z8N9P6-F1
#
_entry.id   AF-A0A1Z8N9P6-F1
#
_cell.length_a   1.000
_cell.length_b   1.000
_cell.length_c   1.000
_cell.angle_alpha   90.00
_cell.angle_beta   90.00
_cell.angle_gamma   90.00
#
_symmetry.space_group_name_H-M   'P 1'
#
loop_
_entity.id
_entity.type
_entity.pdbx_description
1 polymer ?
#
loop_
_entity_poly.entity_id
_entity_poly.type
_entity_poly.pdbx_seq_one_letter_code
_entity_poly.pdbx_strand_id
1 'polypeptide(L)' 'MKLVSYVKETYSELVHNVTWPTWQELQNNTILVVIASILLSLAIFVMDKVFGNDPNFWWNGVLGNIYNFF' A
#
# COMPACT_ATOMS: atom_id res chain seq x y z
N MET A 1 18.66 3.97 34.40
CA MET A 1 17.75 5.14 34.60
C MET A 1 17.93 6.25 33.56
N LYS A 2 19.09 6.38 32.88
CA LYS A 2 19.30 7.40 31.82
C LYS A 2 18.45 7.19 30.54
N LEU A 3 18.19 5.95 30.14
CA LEU A 3 17.34 5.67 28.96
C LEU A 3 15.88 6.11 29.15
N VAL A 4 15.36 5.97 30.36
CA VAL A 4 13.97 6.35 30.68
C VAL A 4 13.80 7.87 30.63
N SER A 5 14.78 8.64 31.11
CA SER A 5 14.74 10.10 30.99
C SER A 5 14.89 10.55 29.53
N TYR A 6 15.78 9.91 28.77
CA TYR A 6 16.02 10.24 27.36
C TYR A 6 14.77 10.05 26.50
N VAL A 7 14.07 8.92 26.64
CA VAL A 7 12.81 8.67 25.92
C VAL A 7 11.73 9.67 26.32
N LYS A 8 11.71 10.09 27.59
CA LYS A 8 10.74 11.07 28.09
C LYS A 8 11.02 12.49 27.57
N GLU A 9 12.29 12.88 27.47
CA GLU A 9 12.71 14.15 26.86
C GLU A 9 12.44 14.16 25.35
N THR A 10 12.77 13.08 24.63
CA THR A 10 12.47 12.94 23.21
C THR A 10 10.96 12.96 22.93
N TYR A 11 10.13 12.33 23.77
CA TYR A 11 8.68 12.42 23.63
C TYR A 11 8.17 13.85 23.84
N SER A 12 8.69 14.55 24.84
CA SER A 12 8.36 15.96 25.07
C SER A 12 8.76 16.84 23.89
N GLU A 13 9.93 16.63 23.30
CA GLU A 13 10.39 17.35 22.11
C GLU A 13 9.55 17.04 20.87
N LEU A 14 9.28 15.78 20.58
CA LEU A 14 8.52 15.36 19.40
C LEU A 14 7.05 15.81 19.44
N VAL A 15 6.49 16.04 20.63
CA VAL A 15 5.12 16.53 20.79
C VAL A 15 5.04 18.07 20.78
N HIS A 16 6.05 18.77 21.32
CA HIS A 16 5.99 20.24 21.50
C HIS A 16 6.75 21.03 20.41
N ASN A 17 7.78 20.46 19.79
CA ASN A 17 8.60 21.12 18.76
C ASN A 17 8.33 20.60 17.34
N VAL A 18 7.28 19.81 17.15
CA VAL A 18 6.89 19.33 15.82
C VAL A 18 5.45 19.73 15.55
N THR A 19 5.24 20.35 14.40
CA THR A 19 3.90 20.68 13.90
C THR A 19 3.21 19.40 13.47
N TRP A 20 2.52 18.75 14.40
CA TRP A 20 1.61 17.66 14.06
C TRP A 20 0.49 18.22 13.17
N PRO A 21 0.22 17.59 12.01
CA PRO A 21 -0.87 18.02 11.16
C PRO A 21 -2.19 17.87 11.89
N THR A 22 -3.16 18.70 11.54
CA THR A 22 -4.50 18.57 12.11
C THR A 22 -5.12 17.23 11.70
N TRP A 23 -6.02 16.69 12.52
CA TRP A 23 -6.71 15.42 12.24
C TRP A 23 -7.41 15.41 10.87
N GLN A 24 -7.95 16.55 10.45
CA GLN A 24 -8.60 16.73 9.15
C GLN A 24 -7.59 16.63 7.99
N GLU A 25 -6.41 17.22 8.15
CA GLU A 25 -5.34 17.17 7.14
C GLU A 25 -4.76 15.75 7.02
N LEU A 26 -4.58 15.06 8.15
CA LEU A 26 -4.17 13.65 8.17
C LEU A 26 -5.16 12.75 7.44
N GLN A 27 -6.46 12.96 7.68
CA GLN A 27 -7.51 12.20 7.02
C GLN A 27 -7.53 12.46 5.51
N ASN A 28 -7.39 13.73 5.10
CA ASN A 28 -7.36 14.09 3.68
C ASN A 28 -6.18 13.44 2.94
N ASN A 29 -4.98 13.45 3.53
CA ASN A 29 -3.80 12.79 2.97
C ASN A 29 -3.98 11.27 2.91
N THR A 30 -4.61 10.67 3.93
CA THR A 30 -4.87 9.23 3.96
C THR A 30 -5.87 8.82 2.88
N ILE A 31 -6.94 9.61 2.65
CA ILE A 31 -7.92 9.36 1.60
C ILE A 31 -7.25 9.34 0.22
N LEU A 32 -6.35 10.29 -0.03
CA LEU A 32 -5.59 10.33 -1.29
C LEU A 32 -4.79 9.04 -1.51
N VAL A 33 -4.09 8.56 -0.48
CA VAL A 33 -3.29 7.32 -0.55
C VAL A 33 -4.18 6.08 -0.76
N VAL A 34 -5.35 6.03 -0.12
CA VAL A 34 -6.32 4.94 -0.30
C VAL A 34 -6.81 4.89 -1.75
N ILE A 35 -7.15 6.04 -2.35
CA ILE A 35 -7.57 6.11 -3.75
C ILE A 35 -6.43 5.66 -4.68
N ALA A 36 -5.21 6.10 -4.43
CA ALA A 36 -4.04 5.67 -5.18
C ALA A 36 -3.82 4.14 -5.08
N SER A 37 -4.01 3.57 -3.89
CA SER A 37 -3.88 2.13 -3.64
C SER A 37 -4.95 1.31 -4.37
N ILE A 38 -6.18 1.83 -4.47
CA ILE A 38 -7.27 1.20 -5.23
C ILE A 38 -6.94 1.19 -6.72
N LEU A 39 -6.43 2.29 -7.27
CA LEU A 39 -6.01 2.35 -8.68
C LEU A 39 -4.86 1.37 -8.95
N LEU A 40 -3.89 1.27 -8.04
CA LEU A 40 -2.79 0.31 -8.15
C LEU A 40 -3.30 -1.14 -8.09
N SER A 41 -4.21 -1.47 -7.18
CA SER A 41 -4.75 -2.82 -7.07
C SER A 41 -5.53 -3.21 -8.33
N LEU A 42 -6.24 -2.26 -8.94
CA LEU A 42 -6.96 -2.49 -10.20
C LEU A 42 -5.99 -2.71 -11.37
N ALA A 43 -4.88 -1.96 -11.41
CA ALA A 43 -3.84 -2.18 -12.42
C ALA A 43 -3.19 -3.56 -12.28
N ILE A 44 -2.85 -3.98 -11.07
CA ILE A 44 -2.31 -5.32 -10.78
C ILE A 44 -3.34 -6.40 -11.15
N PHE A 45 -4.61 -6.20 -10.81
CA PHE A 45 -5.68 -7.14 -11.18
C PHE A 45 -5.80 -7.35 -12.70
N VAL A 46 -5.62 -6.30 -13.50
CA VAL A 46 -5.59 -6.43 -14.97
C VAL A 46 -4.37 -7.23 -15.42
N MET A 47 -3.19 -6.97 -14.86
CA MET A 47 -1.98 -7.74 -15.19
C MET A 47 -2.15 -9.22 -14.80
N ASP A 48 -2.69 -9.49 -13.62
CA ASP A 48 -2.98 -10.85 -13.14
C ASP A 48 -4.01 -11.56 -14.03
N LYS A 49 -5.00 -10.85 -14.60
CA LYS A 49 -5.95 -11.43 -15.56
C LYS A 49 -5.35 -11.69 -16.94
N VAL A 50 -4.43 -10.84 -17.39
CA VAL A 50 -3.76 -10.99 -18.70
C VAL A 50 -2.72 -12.11 -18.66
N PHE A 51 -1.93 -12.18 -17.58
CA PHE A 51 -0.79 -13.08 -17.47
C PHE A 51 -1.02 -14.28 -16.54
N GLY A 52 -2.05 -14.27 -15.71
CA GLY A 52 -2.34 -15.34 -14.75
C GLY A 52 -2.73 -16.64 -15.43
N ASN A 53 -2.08 -17.74 -15.03
CA ASN A 53 -2.44 -19.09 -15.38
C ASN A 53 -3.17 -19.72 -14.19
N ASP A 54 -4.44 -19.36 -14.01
CA ASP A 54 -5.26 -19.88 -12.92
C ASP A 54 -6.05 -21.11 -13.42
N PRO A 55 -5.70 -22.34 -12.99
CA PRO A 55 -6.25 -23.57 -13.54
C PRO A 55 -7.76 -23.78 -13.28
N ASN A 56 -8.36 -22.97 -12.40
CA ASN A 56 -9.81 -22.99 -12.12
C ASN A 56 -10.57 -21.83 -12.79
N PHE A 57 -9.87 -20.89 -13.42
CA PHE A 57 -10.48 -19.75 -14.08
C PHE A 57 -10.66 -20.05 -15.58
N TRP A 58 -11.80 -19.65 -16.14
CA TRP A 58 -12.22 -20.00 -17.51
C TRP A 58 -11.35 -19.38 -18.62
N TRP A 59 -10.36 -18.55 -18.25
CA TRP A 59 -9.43 -17.89 -19.16
C TRP A 59 -8.01 -18.42 -18.87
N ASN A 60 -7.45 -19.17 -19.82
CA ASN A 60 -6.01 -19.45 -19.86
C ASN A 60 -5.32 -18.16 -20.31
N GLY A 61 -4.57 -17.49 -19.43
CA GLY A 61 -3.91 -16.21 -19.73
C GLY A 61 -3.06 -16.25 -21.00
N VAL A 62 -2.48 -15.12 -21.40
CA VAL A 62 -1.56 -15.05 -22.55
C VAL A 62 -0.49 -16.16 -22.48
N LEU A 63 -0.05 -16.52 -21.27
CA LEU A 63 0.88 -17.63 -21.03
C LEU A 63 0.30 -19.01 -21.34
N GLY A 64 -0.96 -19.29 -20.99
CA GLY A 64 -1.58 -20.59 -21.27
C GLY A 64 -1.79 -20.86 -22.77
N ASN A 65 -2.02 -19.80 -23.56
CA ASN A 65 -2.06 -19.90 -25.02
C ASN A 65 -0.68 -20.21 -25.62
N ILE A 66 0.41 -19.72 -25.02
CA ILE A 66 1.78 -19.99 -25.47
C ILE A 66 2.21 -21.41 -25.06
N TYR A 67 1.91 -21.84 -23.83
CA TYR A 67 2.24 -23.19 -23.34
C TYR A 67 1.52 -24.29 -24.10
N ASN A 68 0.26 -24.10 -24.51
CA ASN A 68 -0.45 -25.10 -25.31
C ASN A 68 0.02 -25.15 -26.78
N PHE A 69 0.81 -24.17 -27.23
CA PHE A 69 1.31 -24.11 -28.60
C PHE A 69 2.68 -24.80 -28.77
N PHE A 70 3.40 -25.05 -27.67
CA PHE A 70 4.69 -25.74 -27.64
C PHE A 70 4.57 -27.11 -26.97
#